data_AF-A0A927YNS5-F1
#
_entry.id   AF-A0A927YNS5-F1
#
_cell.length_a   1.000
_cell.length_b   1.000
_cell.length_c   1.000
_cell.angle_alpha   90.00
_cell.angle_beta   90.00
_cell.angle_gamma   90.00
#
_symmetry.space_group_name_H-M   'P 1'
#
loop_
_entity.id
_entity.type
_entity.pdbx_description
1 polymer ?
#
loop_
_entity_poly.entity_id
_entity_poly.type
_entity_poly.pdbx_seq_one_letter_code
_entity_poly.pdbx_strand_id
1 'polypeptide(L)'
;MERNKKKALPSFDFRDLFSKDNLPLFCIVGLAVFAVVAIVVSAVAFDINVVIACIMVLLEAGLAACLNRIPIWIHGLVFISQIVIGIIASQVPFMIFMAFIYVFAIAFLYVWSNK
;
A
#
# COMPACT_ATOMS: atom_id res chain seq x y z
N MET A 1 -3.03 31.36 44.64
CA MET A 1 -2.84 31.44 43.18
C MET A 1 -2.00 30.25 42.73
N GLU A 2 -2.66 29.13 42.43
CA GLU A 2 -2.03 27.93 41.88
C GLU A 2 -1.60 28.17 40.42
N ARG A 3 -0.30 28.21 40.14
CA ARG A 3 0.21 28.07 38.77
C ARG A 3 0.54 26.61 38.50
N ASN A 4 -0.44 25.93 37.95
CA ASN A 4 -0.42 24.54 37.50
C ASN A 4 0.66 24.36 36.40
N LYS A 5 1.85 23.88 36.79
CA LYS A 5 2.94 23.56 35.87
C LYS A 5 2.66 22.17 35.26
N LYS A 6 1.72 22.10 34.32
CA LYS A 6 1.53 20.90 33.50
C LYS A 6 2.81 20.69 32.68
N LYS A 7 3.64 19.76 33.13
CA LYS A 7 4.81 19.29 32.38
C LYS A 7 4.28 18.77 31.05
N ALA A 8 4.62 19.46 29.97
CA ALA A 8 4.36 19.02 28.61
C ALA A 8 4.99 17.63 28.46
N LEU A 9 4.13 16.63 28.32
CA LEU A 9 4.54 15.32 27.80
C LEU A 9 5.15 15.56 26.42
N PRO A 10 6.17 14.79 26.00
CA PRO A 10 6.66 14.88 24.63
C PRO A 10 5.50 14.51 23.72
N SER A 11 4.84 15.51 23.14
CA SER A 11 3.97 15.30 22.00
C SER A 11 4.89 14.75 20.94
N PHE A 12 4.85 13.43 20.73
CA PHE A 12 5.24 12.83 19.47
C PHE A 12 4.34 13.50 18.43
N ASP A 13 4.80 14.63 17.93
CA ASP A 13 4.04 15.48 17.05
C ASP A 13 4.09 14.80 15.69
N PHE A 14 3.16 13.87 15.47
CA PHE A 14 3.00 13.16 14.21
C PHE A 14 2.94 14.14 13.04
N ARG A 15 2.56 15.40 13.27
CA ARG A 15 2.52 16.48 12.28
C ARG A 15 3.91 16.98 11.88
N ASP A 16 4.89 16.99 12.80
CA ASP A 16 6.29 17.32 12.49
C ASP A 16 6.97 16.18 11.72
N LEU A 17 6.63 14.92 12.01
CA LEU A 17 7.06 13.76 11.20
C LEU A 17 6.40 13.78 9.82
N PHE A 18 5.12 14.19 9.72
CA PHE A 18 4.41 14.41 8.46
C PHE A 18 4.69 15.79 7.84
N SER A 19 5.86 16.37 8.11
CA SER A 19 6.34 17.55 7.40
C SER A 19 6.43 17.24 5.90
N LYS A 20 6.03 18.23 5.08
CA LYS A 20 5.91 18.11 3.61
C LYS A 20 7.20 17.59 2.94
N ASP A 21 8.36 17.79 3.56
CA ASP A 21 9.66 17.36 3.04
C ASP A 21 9.98 15.88 3.34
N ASN A 22 9.47 15.32 4.45
CA ASN A 22 9.71 13.93 4.86
C ASN A 22 8.59 12.97 4.42
N LEU A 23 7.43 13.50 4.04
CA LEU A 23 6.27 12.77 3.53
C LEU A 23 6.62 11.73 2.43
N PRO A 24 7.42 12.05 1.38
CA PRO A 24 7.82 11.06 0.38
C PRO A 24 8.61 9.88 0.98
N LEU A 25 9.51 10.15 1.94
CA LEU A 25 10.26 9.10 2.64
C LEU A 25 9.34 8.22 3.49
N PHE A 26 8.39 8.81 4.20
CA PHE A 26 7.39 8.07 4.97
C PHE A 26 6.48 7.21 4.09
N CYS A 27 6.06 7.71 2.92
CA CYS A 27 5.28 6.93 1.96
C CYS A 27 6.07 5.73 1.43
N ILE A 28 7.36 5.89 1.10
CA ILE A 28 8.21 4.78 0.63
C ILE A 28 8.43 3.77 1.75
N VAL A 29 8.74 4.21 2.97
CA VAL A 29 8.89 3.31 4.13
C VAL A 29 7.59 2.58 4.43
N GLY A 30 6.45 3.29 4.38
CA GLY A 30 5.13 2.72 4.55
C GLY A 30 4.81 1.66 3.50
N LEU A 31 5.05 1.96 2.22
CA LEU A 31 4.87 1.02 1.12
C LEU A 31 5.79 -0.20 1.25
N ALA A 32 7.04 -0.01 1.67
CA ALA A 32 8.00 -1.09 1.88
C ALA A 32 7.57 -2.04 3.01
N VAL A 33 7.18 -1.48 4.17
CA VAL A 33 6.66 -2.27 5.30
C VAL A 33 5.39 -3.01 4.88
N PHE A 34 4.48 -2.34 4.19
CA PHE A 34 3.24 -2.92 3.71
C PHE A 34 3.50 -4.07 2.70
N ALA A 35 4.45 -3.89 1.79
CA ALA A 35 4.86 -4.93 0.83
C ALA A 35 5.40 -6.18 1.54
N VAL A 36 6.26 -6.00 2.55
CA VAL A 36 6.79 -7.13 3.36
C VAL A 36 5.65 -7.86 4.06
N VAL A 37 4.72 -7.14 4.70
CA VAL A 37 3.55 -7.74 5.35
C VAL A 37 2.69 -8.50 4.35
N ALA A 38 2.44 -7.93 3.16
CA ALA A 38 1.68 -8.58 2.10
C ALA A 38 2.33 -9.88 1.63
N ILE A 39 3.67 -9.92 1.49
CA ILE A 39 4.42 -11.12 1.11
C ILE A 39 4.32 -12.19 2.20
N VAL A 40 4.48 -11.82 3.47
CA VAL A 40 4.37 -12.76 4.60
C VAL A 40 2.96 -13.34 4.69
N VAL A 41 1.92 -12.51 4.57
CA VAL A 41 0.52 -12.97 4.55
C VAL A 41 0.28 -13.89 3.35
N SER A 42 0.80 -13.54 2.18
CA SER A 42 0.70 -14.37 0.97
C SER A 42 1.32 -15.75 1.14
N ALA A 43 2.50 -15.82 1.79
CA ALA A 43 3.19 -17.07 2.04
C ALA A 43 2.50 -17.92 3.11
N VAL A 44 2.05 -17.31 4.22
CA VAL A 44 1.51 -18.05 5.38
C VAL A 44 0.04 -18.41 5.21
N ALA A 45 -0.79 -17.50 4.66
CA ALA A 45 -2.23 -17.70 4.58
C ALA A 45 -2.66 -18.39 3.28
N PHE A 46 -1.92 -18.18 2.18
CA PHE A 46 -2.27 -18.72 0.86
C PHE A 46 -1.29 -19.80 0.37
N ASP A 47 -0.24 -20.11 1.14
CA ASP A 47 0.80 -21.11 0.82
C ASP A 47 1.44 -20.88 -0.57
N ILE A 48 1.58 -19.61 -0.95
CA ILE A 48 2.15 -19.20 -2.24
C ILE A 48 3.65 -19.02 -2.11
N ASN A 49 4.38 -19.44 -3.15
CA ASN A 49 5.82 -19.22 -3.23
C ASN A 49 6.14 -17.72 -3.05
N VAL A 50 7.02 -17.41 -2.09
CA VAL A 50 7.46 -16.06 -1.74
C VAL A 50 7.93 -15.28 -2.96
N VAL A 51 8.59 -15.94 -3.92
CA VAL A 51 9.05 -15.29 -5.16
C VAL A 51 7.86 -14.80 -5.99
N ILE A 52 6.81 -15.61 -6.13
CA ILE A 52 5.60 -15.25 -6.87
C ILE A 52 4.87 -14.11 -6.15
N ALA A 53 4.72 -14.20 -4.82
CA ALA A 53 4.09 -13.15 -4.03
C ALA A 53 4.83 -11.81 -4.15
N CYS A 54 6.17 -11.83 -4.12
CA CYS A 54 7.00 -10.64 -4.29
C CYS A 54 6.80 -10.00 -5.67
N ILE A 55 6.84 -10.81 -6.73
CA ILE A 55 6.62 -10.31 -8.11
C ILE A 55 5.23 -9.69 -8.22
N MET A 56 4.19 -10.33 -7.69
CA MET A 56 2.83 -9.80 -7.72
C MET A 56 2.73 -8.46 -7.00
N VAL A 57 3.27 -8.32 -5.79
CA VAL A 57 3.26 -7.05 -5.06
C VAL A 57 4.01 -5.94 -5.81
N LEU A 58 5.15 -6.27 -6.44
CA LEU A 58 5.89 -5.33 -7.29
C LEU A 58 5.10 -4.92 -8.54
N LEU A 59 4.39 -5.87 -9.16
CA LEU A 59 3.51 -5.60 -10.29
C LEU A 59 2.36 -4.68 -9.88
N GLU A 60 1.72 -4.90 -8.73
CA GLU A 60 0.65 -4.03 -8.24
C GLU A 60 1.16 -2.60 -7.98
N ALA A 61 2.30 -2.47 -7.32
CA ALA A 61 2.92 -1.17 -7.07
C ALA A 61 3.35 -0.47 -8.37
N GLY A 62 3.92 -1.22 -9.31
CA GLY A 62 4.31 -0.72 -10.63
C GLY A 62 3.10 -0.28 -11.47
N LEU A 63 2.03 -1.07 -11.48
CA LEU A 63 0.78 -0.73 -12.15
C LEU A 63 0.14 0.51 -11.52
N ALA A 64 0.12 0.62 -10.20
CA ALA A 64 -0.35 1.81 -9.50
C ALA A 64 0.47 3.05 -9.89
N ALA A 65 1.79 2.91 -10.00
CA ALA A 65 2.67 4.00 -10.44
C ALA A 65 2.45 4.40 -11.91
N CYS A 66 2.34 3.42 -12.80
CA CYS A 66 2.10 3.63 -14.23
C CYS A 66 0.73 4.25 -14.50
N LEU A 67 -0.30 3.84 -13.76
CA LEU A 67 -1.68 4.35 -13.92
C LEU A 67 -2.00 5.58 -13.08
N ASN A 68 -1.10 6.06 -12.21
CA ASN A 68 -1.38 7.19 -11.32
C ASN A 68 -1.90 8.47 -12.05
N ARG A 69 -1.54 8.66 -13.32
CA ARG A 69 -1.98 9.80 -14.15
C ARG A 69 -3.11 9.45 -15.15
N ILE A 70 -3.60 8.22 -15.13
CA ILE A 70 -4.55 7.66 -16.10
C ILE A 70 -5.96 7.66 -15.46
N PRO A 71 -7.05 7.82 -16.25
CA PRO A 71 -8.41 7.80 -15.74
C PRO A 71 -8.78 6.53 -14.95
N ILE A 72 -9.68 6.70 -13.96
CA ILE A 72 -10.17 5.63 -13.07
C ILE A 72 -10.72 4.40 -13.79
N TRP A 73 -11.20 4.57 -15.03
CA TRP A 73 -11.70 3.49 -15.86
C TRP A 73 -10.66 2.40 -16.13
N ILE A 74 -9.37 2.75 -16.27
CA ILE A 74 -8.31 1.77 -16.51
C ILE A 74 -7.98 0.99 -15.23
N HIS A 75 -8.07 1.63 -14.06
CA HIS A 75 -7.94 0.91 -12.77
C HIS A 75 -9.03 -0.16 -12.62
N GLY A 76 -10.25 0.14 -13.04
CA GLY A 76 -11.34 -0.84 -13.10
C GLY A 76 -11.04 -2.01 -14.05
N LEU A 77 -10.42 -1.74 -15.20
CA LEU A 77 -10.01 -2.79 -16.15
C LEU A 77 -8.94 -3.72 -15.55
N VAL A 78 -7.95 -3.16 -14.85
CA VAL A 78 -6.91 -3.95 -14.16
C VAL A 78 -7.55 -4.85 -13.10
N PHE A 79 -8.49 -4.33 -12.31
CA PHE A 79 -9.22 -5.10 -11.31
C PHE A 79 -10.03 -6.25 -11.91
N ILE A 80 -10.69 -6.03 -13.04
CA ILE A 80 -11.41 -7.09 -13.77
C ILE A 80 -10.42 -8.16 -14.26
N SER A 81 -9.29 -7.75 -14.85
CA SER A 81 -8.28 -8.70 -15.32
C SER A 81 -7.69 -9.55 -14.18
N GLN A 82 -7.50 -8.97 -12.99
CA GLN A 82 -7.07 -9.70 -11.81
C GLN A 82 -8.08 -10.79 -11.47
N ILE A 83 -9.37 -10.46 -11.35
CA ILE A 83 -10.40 -11.46 -11.03
C ILE A 83 -10.40 -12.60 -12.05
N VAL A 84 -10.31 -12.29 -13.34
CA VAL A 84 -10.27 -13.31 -14.42
C VAL A 84 -9.07 -14.24 -14.26
N ILE A 85 -7.87 -13.69 -14.03
CA ILE A 85 -6.66 -14.48 -13.82
C ILE A 85 -6.77 -15.32 -12.53
N GLY A 86 -7.35 -14.76 -11.47
CA GLY A 86 -7.60 -15.47 -10.21
C GLY A 86 -8.53 -16.67 -10.37
N ILE A 87 -9.56 -16.55 -11.21
CA ILE A 87 -10.47 -17.66 -11.54
C ILE A 87 -9.73 -18.73 -12.34
N ILE A 88 -8.97 -18.35 -13.37
CA ILE A 88 -8.20 -19.30 -14.20
C ILE A 88 -7.16 -20.05 -13.37
N ALA A 89 -6.49 -19.36 -12.45
CA ALA A 89 -5.49 -19.95 -11.55
C ALA A 89 -6.11 -20.71 -10.36
N SER A 90 -7.44 -20.76 -10.22
CA SER A 90 -8.15 -21.32 -9.05
C SER A 90 -7.66 -20.74 -7.70
N GLN A 91 -7.15 -19.51 -7.75
CA GLN A 91 -6.46 -18.79 -6.68
C GLN A 91 -7.17 -17.44 -6.42
N VAL A 92 -8.51 -17.45 -6.51
CA VAL A 92 -9.37 -16.28 -6.33
C VAL A 92 -9.11 -15.51 -5.03
N PRO A 93 -8.97 -16.16 -3.85
CA PRO A 93 -8.85 -15.40 -2.60
C PRO A 93 -7.47 -14.70 -2.48
N PHE A 94 -6.41 -15.30 -3.03
CA PHE A 94 -5.10 -14.65 -3.15
C PHE A 94 -5.18 -13.43 -4.09
N MET A 95 -5.87 -13.57 -5.21
CA MET A 95 -5.99 -12.49 -6.18
C MET A 95 -6.83 -11.31 -5.67
N ILE A 96 -7.88 -11.59 -4.90
CA ILE A 96 -8.65 -10.55 -4.19
C ILE A 96 -7.75 -9.83 -3.18
N PHE A 97 -6.92 -10.57 -2.42
CA PHE A 97 -5.96 -9.96 -1.51
C PHE A 97 -4.99 -9.03 -2.25
N MET A 98 -4.44 -9.46 -3.39
CA MET A 98 -3.58 -8.60 -4.24
C MET A 98 -4.31 -7.36 -4.75
N ALA A 99 -5.60 -7.47 -5.09
CA ALA A 99 -6.41 -6.34 -5.49
C ALA A 99 -6.60 -5.32 -4.35
N PHE A 100 -6.66 -5.76 -3.09
CA PHE A 100 -6.60 -4.84 -1.94
C PHE A 100 -5.23 -4.15 -1.86
N ILE A 101 -4.13 -4.90 -2.01
CA ILE A 101 -2.77 -4.34 -2.02
C ILE A 101 -2.65 -3.25 -3.10
N TYR A 102 -3.22 -3.48 -4.29
CA TYR A 102 -3.27 -2.52 -5.37
C TYR A 102 -3.96 -1.20 -4.98
N VAL A 103 -5.13 -1.28 -4.36
CA VAL A 103 -5.87 -0.09 -3.90
C VAL A 103 -5.07 0.67 -2.85
N PHE A 104 -4.44 -0.03 -1.90
CA PHE A 104 -3.55 0.61 -0.92
C PHE A 104 -2.34 1.26 -1.60
N ALA A 105 -1.71 0.60 -2.56
CA ALA A 105 -0.59 1.16 -3.32
C ALA A 105 -1.01 2.44 -4.05
N ILE A 106 -2.18 2.46 -4.70
CA ILE A 106 -2.74 3.67 -5.30
C ILE A 106 -2.96 4.75 -4.25
N ALA A 107 -3.53 4.43 -3.09
CA ALA A 107 -3.78 5.42 -2.04
C ALA A 107 -2.47 6.05 -1.53
N PHE A 108 -1.45 5.22 -1.24
CA PHE A 108 -0.13 5.70 -0.82
C PHE A 108 0.53 6.56 -1.90
N LEU A 109 0.43 6.14 -3.16
CA LEU A 109 1.02 6.86 -4.28
C LEU A 109 0.26 8.15 -4.61
N TYR A 110 -1.06 8.16 -4.46
CA TYR A 110 -1.90 9.36 -4.57
C TYR A 110 -1.56 10.36 -3.47
N VAL A 111 -1.42 9.92 -2.21
CA VAL A 111 -0.98 10.78 -1.10
C VAL A 111 0.40 11.37 -1.37
N TRP A 112 1.31 10.59 -1.97
CA TRP A 112 2.62 11.09 -2.37
C TRP A 112 2.56 12.06 -3.57
N SER A 113 1.71 11.76 -4.56
CA SER A 113 1.60 12.48 -5.83
C SER A 113 0.74 13.75 -5.74
N ASN A 114 -0.18 13.86 -4.79
CA ASN A 114 -1.05 15.02 -4.57
C ASN A 114 -0.31 16.15 -3.81
N LYS A 115 0.97 16.34 -4.15
CA LYS A 115 1.82 17.44 -3.70
C LYS A 115 1.82 18.54 -4.76
#